data_AF-A0A382UBP2-F1
#
_entry.id   AF-A0A382UBP2-F1
#
_cell.length_a   1.000
_cell.length_b   1.000
_cell.length_c   1.000
_cell.angle_alpha   90.00
_cell.angle_beta   90.00
_cell.angle_gamma   90.00
#
_symmetry.space_group_name_H-M   'P 1'
#
loop_
_entity.id
_entity.type
_entity.pdbx_description
1 polymer ?
#
loop_
_entity_poly.entity_id
_entity_poly.type
_entity_poly.pdbx_seq_one_letter_code
_entity_poly.pdbx_strand_id
1 'polypeptide(L)'
;MVTGHVPVLLEEVLEFLASSRGHAYLDLTFGGGGHTKALLERIPESTVVAADQDPDVAVRAEALQKTFSGRLRFEACNFAEMGMIQDTGFTGVLMDLGVSSDQLDEPSRGFSFREDAPMDMRMNPQQGLSAAEFLETASLEEIETALKDYGEEPRWRAVASAIVDARGTGVLGRTASFAELVEQHASRSAPGRR
;
A
#
# COMPACT_ATOMS: atom_id res chain seq x y z
N MET A 1 -23.02 -6.93 13.07
CA MET A 1 -22.24 -6.86 11.82
C MET A 1 -20.89 -6.29 12.20
N VAL A 2 -19.80 -7.02 11.97
CA VAL A 2 -18.46 -6.48 12.22
C VAL A 2 -18.22 -5.40 11.18
N THR A 3 -18.32 -4.13 11.59
CA THR A 3 -17.95 -2.98 10.78
C THR A 3 -16.42 -2.91 10.80
N GLY A 4 -15.78 -3.46 9.76
CA GLY A 4 -14.32 -3.45 9.62
C GLY A 4 -13.86 -4.29 8.44
N HIS A 5 -12.71 -3.94 7.87
CA HIS A 5 -12.04 -4.71 6.82
C HIS A 5 -11.75 -6.14 7.32
N VAL A 6 -12.13 -7.15 6.54
CA VAL A 6 -11.78 -8.55 6.79
C VAL A 6 -10.48 -8.83 6.02
N PRO A 7 -9.41 -9.29 6.69
CA PRO A 7 -8.15 -9.56 6.02
C PRO A 7 -8.28 -10.62 4.92
N VAL A 8 -7.53 -10.43 3.84
CA VAL A 8 -7.52 -11.34 2.70
C VAL A 8 -6.92 -12.69 3.11
N LEU A 9 -7.58 -13.79 2.70
CA LEU A 9 -7.16 -15.18 2.98
C LEU A 9 -6.85 -15.44 4.46
N LEU A 10 -7.64 -14.85 5.38
CA LEU A 10 -7.37 -14.89 6.81
C LEU A 10 -7.20 -16.31 7.34
N GLU A 11 -8.17 -17.20 7.09
CA GLU A 11 -8.13 -18.56 7.62
C GLU A 11 -6.98 -19.37 7.02
N GLU A 12 -6.73 -19.24 5.71
CA GLU A 12 -5.63 -19.93 5.03
C GLU A 12 -4.26 -19.50 5.57
N VAL A 13 -4.08 -18.20 5.83
CA VAL A 13 -2.86 -17.67 6.46
C VAL A 13 -2.70 -18.22 7.88
N LEU A 14 -3.77 -18.23 8.68
CA LEU A 14 -3.72 -18.74 10.05
C LEU A 14 -3.45 -20.25 10.10
N GLU A 15 -4.06 -21.04 9.22
CA GLU A 15 -3.80 -22.48 9.11
C GLU A 15 -2.34 -22.75 8.76
N PHE A 16 -1.79 -22.00 7.80
CA PHE A 16 -0.39 -22.14 7.41
C PHE A 16 0.55 -21.80 8.57
N LEU A 17 0.36 -20.65 9.22
CA LEU A 17 1.22 -20.19 10.31
C LEU A 17 1.09 -21.07 11.58
N ALA A 18 -0.13 -21.49 11.94
CA ALA A 18 -0.39 -22.29 13.15
C ALA A 18 0.10 -23.75 13.03
N SER A 19 0.40 -24.23 11.83
CA SER A 19 0.94 -25.58 11.61
C SER A 19 2.39 -25.77 12.13
N SER A 20 3.03 -24.66 12.50
CA SER A 20 4.44 -24.61 12.89
C SER A 20 4.65 -24.88 14.39
N ARG A 21 5.87 -25.30 14.76
CA ARG A 21 6.23 -25.67 16.15
C ARG A 21 6.70 -24.49 17.02
N GLY A 22 6.72 -23.28 16.47
CA GLY A 22 7.19 -22.08 17.16
C GLY A 22 6.07 -21.07 17.37
N HIS A 23 6.40 -20.00 18.11
CA HIS A 23 5.43 -19.00 18.54
C HIS A 23 5.82 -17.57 18.18
N ALA A 24 7.04 -17.33 17.70
CA ALA A 24 7.47 -16.00 17.27
C ALA A 24 7.11 -15.77 15.79
N TYR A 25 6.47 -14.67 15.45
CA TYR A 25 6.07 -14.34 14.09
C TYR A 25 6.46 -12.90 13.73
N LEU A 26 6.66 -12.66 12.45
CA LEU A 26 6.95 -11.34 11.89
C LEU A 26 5.86 -10.98 10.87
N ASP A 27 5.16 -9.88 11.09
CA ASP A 27 4.22 -9.29 10.13
C ASP A 27 4.86 -8.03 9.54
N LEU A 28 5.22 -8.05 8.25
CA LEU A 28 5.92 -6.94 7.60
C LEU A 28 5.00 -5.94 6.89
N THR A 29 3.69 -6.13 7.04
CA THR A 29 2.65 -5.34 6.36
C THR A 29 1.46 -5.18 7.31
N PHE A 30 1.71 -4.64 8.50
CA PHE A 30 0.74 -4.62 9.59
C PHE A 30 -0.61 -4.04 9.17
N GLY A 31 -0.61 -2.93 8.43
CA GLY A 31 -1.81 -2.24 7.96
C GLY A 31 -2.81 -1.97 9.09
N GLY A 32 -4.01 -2.54 8.96
CA GLY A 32 -5.06 -2.45 9.99
C GLY A 32 -4.87 -3.38 11.19
N GLY A 33 -3.85 -4.24 11.20
CA GLY A 33 -3.54 -5.19 12.26
C GLY A 33 -4.44 -6.43 12.29
N GLY A 34 -5.20 -6.69 11.22
CA GLY A 34 -6.20 -7.75 11.19
C GLY A 34 -5.61 -9.16 11.28
N HIS A 35 -4.61 -9.49 10.45
CA HIS A 35 -3.92 -10.78 10.54
C HIS A 35 -3.16 -10.92 11.86
N THR A 36 -2.39 -9.90 12.26
CA THR A 36 -1.67 -9.88 13.55
C THR A 36 -2.61 -10.16 14.73
N LYS A 37 -3.76 -9.47 14.80
CA LYS A 37 -4.76 -9.69 15.85
C LYS A 37 -5.27 -11.12 15.84
N ALA A 38 -5.69 -11.62 14.69
CA ALA A 38 -6.27 -12.95 14.58
C ALA A 38 -5.25 -14.05 14.94
N LEU A 39 -3.97 -13.86 14.58
CA LEU A 39 -2.88 -14.75 14.96
C LEU A 39 -2.68 -14.80 16.48
N LEU A 40 -2.63 -13.64 17.14
CA LEU A 40 -2.47 -13.49 18.59
C LEU A 40 -3.67 -14.04 19.38
N GLU A 41 -4.87 -14.01 18.80
CA GLU A 41 -6.09 -14.63 19.34
C GLU A 41 -6.08 -16.16 19.15
N ARG A 42 -5.64 -16.63 17.99
CA ARG A 42 -5.64 -18.05 17.62
C ARG A 42 -4.58 -18.86 18.36
N ILE A 43 -3.41 -18.27 18.59
CA ILE A 43 -2.26 -18.91 19.23
C ILE A 43 -1.89 -18.11 20.48
N PRO A 44 -2.41 -18.47 21.67
CA PRO A 44 -2.19 -17.72 22.92
C PRO A 44 -0.71 -17.52 23.28
N GLU A 45 0.15 -18.46 22.92
CA GLU A 45 1.59 -18.42 23.18
C GLU A 45 2.36 -17.56 22.17
N SER A 46 1.71 -17.12 21.08
CA SER A 46 2.38 -16.38 20.02
C SER A 46 2.87 -15.00 20.46
N THR A 47 4.02 -14.61 19.92
CA THR A 47 4.53 -13.24 19.95
C THR A 47 4.69 -12.76 18.51
N VAL A 48 4.33 -11.51 18.26
CA VAL A 48 4.40 -10.90 16.94
C VAL A 48 5.26 -9.64 17.01
N VAL A 49 6.21 -9.55 16.08
CA VAL A 49 6.82 -8.28 15.69
C VAL A 49 6.10 -7.85 14.44
N ALA A 50 5.48 -6.68 14.46
CA ALA A 50 4.76 -6.11 13.34
C ALA A 50 5.51 -4.88 12.82
N ALA A 51 5.49 -4.65 11.52
CA ALA A 51 6.09 -3.50 10.88
C ALA A 51 5.19 -2.92 9.79
N ASP A 52 5.26 -1.61 9.63
CA ASP A 52 4.65 -0.89 8.53
C ASP A 52 5.36 0.45 8.31
N GLN A 53 5.35 0.93 7.07
CA GLN A 53 5.92 2.21 6.71
C GLN A 53 4.93 3.37 6.88
N ASP A 54 3.62 3.08 6.90
CA ASP A 54 2.59 4.11 6.98
C ASP A 54 2.47 4.64 8.43
N PRO A 55 2.76 5.93 8.69
CA PRO A 55 2.68 6.49 10.04
C PRO A 55 1.27 6.45 10.62
N ASP A 56 0.22 6.40 9.80
CA ASP A 56 -1.18 6.41 10.25
C ASP A 56 -1.58 5.09 10.94
N VAL A 57 -0.81 4.00 10.75
CA VAL A 57 -1.08 2.72 11.41
C VAL A 57 -0.60 2.68 12.86
N ALA A 58 0.29 3.60 13.27
CA ALA A 58 0.90 3.59 14.61
C ALA A 58 -0.15 3.64 15.72
N VAL A 59 -1.21 4.45 15.57
CA VAL A 59 -2.30 4.56 16.56
C VAL A 59 -3.03 3.22 16.73
N ARG A 60 -3.27 2.50 15.62
CA ARG A 60 -3.90 1.17 15.65
C ARG A 60 -2.96 0.14 16.27
N ALA A 61 -1.68 0.19 15.93
CA ALA A 61 -0.65 -0.66 16.51
C ALA A 61 -0.55 -0.49 18.03
N GLU A 62 -0.50 0.76 18.52
CA GLU A 62 -0.47 1.05 19.95
C GLU A 62 -1.71 0.52 20.69
N ALA A 63 -2.90 0.66 20.09
CA ALA A 63 -4.13 0.13 20.66
C ALA A 63 -4.07 -1.40 20.76
N LEU A 64 -3.58 -2.07 19.71
CA LEU A 64 -3.45 -3.52 19.68
C LEU A 64 -2.37 -4.01 20.66
N GLN A 65 -1.25 -3.29 20.78
CA GLN A 65 -0.19 -3.59 21.75
C GLN A 65 -0.71 -3.54 23.19
N LYS A 66 -1.62 -2.62 23.52
CA LYS A 66 -2.27 -2.57 24.84
C LYS A 66 -3.14 -3.80 25.09
N THR A 67 -3.87 -4.27 24.08
CA THR A 67 -4.69 -5.49 24.17
C THR A 67 -3.83 -6.75 24.31
N PHE A 68 -2.72 -6.82 23.58
CA PHE A 68 -1.79 -7.96 23.54
C PHE A 68 -0.45 -7.64 24.21
N SER A 69 -0.53 -7.08 25.41
CA SER A 69 0.64 -6.59 26.16
C SER A 69 1.70 -7.69 26.33
N GLY A 70 2.95 -7.36 25.97
CA GLY A 70 4.08 -8.28 26.00
C GLY A 70 4.13 -9.31 24.87
N ARG A 71 3.10 -9.40 24.03
CA ARG A 71 3.03 -10.31 22.88
C ARG A 71 3.08 -9.61 21.53
N LEU A 72 2.92 -8.29 21.47
CA LEU A 72 3.04 -7.50 20.26
C LEU A 72 4.06 -6.36 20.42
N ARG A 73 5.00 -6.28 19.48
CA ARG A 73 5.87 -5.12 19.27
C ARG A 73 5.66 -4.57 17.86
N PHE A 74 5.57 -3.25 17.73
CA PHE A 74 5.42 -2.58 16.44
C PHE A 74 6.69 -1.79 16.12
N GLU A 75 7.14 -1.86 14.87
CA GLU A 75 8.28 -1.13 14.32
C GLU A 75 7.86 -0.32 13.09
N ALA A 76 7.96 1.01 13.18
CA ALA A 76 7.66 1.89 12.06
C ALA A 76 8.83 1.89 11.06
N CYS A 77 8.78 1.00 10.07
CA CYS A 77 9.81 0.85 9.05
C CYS A 77 9.26 0.25 7.76
N ASN A 78 9.94 0.49 6.64
CA ASN A 78 9.63 -0.22 5.41
C ASN A 78 10.12 -1.68 5.52
N PHE A 79 9.37 -2.65 5.00
CA PHE A 79 9.77 -4.06 5.05
C PHE A 79 11.12 -4.34 4.37
N ALA A 80 11.56 -3.50 3.42
CA ALA A 80 12.88 -3.61 2.81
C ALA A 80 14.02 -3.35 3.83
N GLU A 81 13.71 -2.68 4.93
CA GLU A 81 14.60 -2.39 6.04
C GLU A 81 14.49 -3.43 7.17
N MET A 82 13.84 -4.59 6.92
CA MET A 82 13.66 -5.63 7.94
C MET A 82 14.95 -6.11 8.61
N GLY A 83 16.12 -5.90 7.99
CA GLY A 83 17.43 -6.17 8.60
C GLY A 83 17.73 -5.31 9.85
N MET A 84 16.98 -4.23 10.07
CA MET A 84 17.05 -3.43 11.29
C MET A 84 16.34 -4.09 12.48
N ILE A 85 15.41 -5.00 12.23
CA ILE A 85 14.72 -5.78 13.27
C ILE A 85 15.72 -6.83 13.79
N GLN A 86 16.20 -6.64 15.02
CA GLN A 86 17.26 -7.47 15.61
C GLN A 86 16.77 -8.83 16.13
N ASP A 87 15.46 -9.02 16.20
CA ASP A 87 14.83 -10.25 16.64
C ASP A 87 15.10 -11.38 15.64
N THR A 88 15.31 -12.58 16.17
CA THR A 88 15.66 -13.75 15.39
C THR A 88 14.82 -14.94 15.82
N GLY A 89 14.86 -16.03 15.04
CA GLY A 89 14.10 -17.24 15.35
C GLY A 89 12.61 -17.14 15.08
N PHE A 90 12.20 -16.27 14.15
CA PHE A 90 10.83 -16.22 13.66
C PHE A 90 10.42 -17.56 13.06
N THR A 91 9.24 -18.00 13.46
CA THR A 91 8.58 -19.23 13.02
C THR A 91 7.92 -19.04 11.67
N GLY A 92 7.40 -17.85 11.42
CA GLY A 92 6.78 -17.46 10.16
C GLY A 92 6.88 -15.96 9.93
N VAL A 93 6.89 -15.59 8.66
CA VAL A 93 6.85 -14.20 8.20
C VAL A 93 5.62 -14.02 7.32
N LEU A 94 4.83 -12.99 7.59
CA LEU A 94 3.67 -12.59 6.81
C LEU A 94 3.98 -11.32 6.01
N MET A 95 3.59 -11.33 4.74
CA MET A 95 3.60 -10.17 3.85
C MET A 95 2.31 -10.19 3.03
N ASP A 96 1.38 -9.32 3.39
CA ASP A 96 0.17 -9.01 2.63
C ASP A 96 0.45 -7.78 1.75
N LEU A 97 0.89 -8.02 0.52
CA LEU A 97 1.38 -6.96 -0.36
C LEU A 97 0.21 -6.21 -1.01
N GLY A 98 0.20 -4.90 -0.84
CA GLY A 98 -0.78 -4.03 -1.47
C GLY A 98 -0.95 -2.73 -0.71
N VAL A 99 -2.02 -2.01 -1.03
CA VAL A 99 -2.49 -0.84 -0.29
C VAL A 99 -3.58 -1.26 0.69
N SER A 100 -3.66 -0.60 1.83
CA SER A 100 -4.71 -0.84 2.82
C SER A 100 -6.04 -0.21 2.38
N SER A 101 -7.17 -0.71 2.92
CA SER A 101 -8.46 -0.04 2.70
C SER A 101 -8.47 1.39 3.25
N ASP A 102 -7.82 1.64 4.40
CA ASP A 102 -7.70 3.00 4.95
C ASP A 102 -7.01 3.96 3.95
N GLN A 103 -5.99 3.49 3.22
CA GLN A 103 -5.30 4.26 2.19
C GLN A 103 -6.18 4.55 0.95
N LEU A 104 -7.08 3.63 0.60
CA LEU A 104 -8.01 3.78 -0.52
C LEU A 104 -9.24 4.63 -0.16
N ASP A 105 -9.70 4.54 1.09
CA ASP A 105 -10.91 5.18 1.60
C ASP A 105 -10.65 6.62 2.07
N GLU A 106 -9.41 7.00 2.38
CA GLU A 106 -9.01 8.38 2.69
C GLU A 106 -8.63 9.13 1.41
N PRO A 107 -9.49 10.04 0.89
CA PRO A 107 -9.26 10.67 -0.40
C PRO A 107 -7.94 11.45 -0.43
N SER A 108 -7.57 12.10 0.67
CA SER A 108 -6.36 12.92 0.75
C SER A 108 -5.05 12.14 0.51
N ARG A 109 -5.07 10.81 0.60
CA ARG A 109 -3.92 9.94 0.27
C ARG A 109 -3.69 9.79 -1.23
N GLY A 110 -4.69 10.08 -2.06
CA GLY A 110 -4.53 10.12 -3.52
C GLY A 110 -4.39 8.77 -4.21
N PHE A 111 -4.64 7.63 -3.53
CA PHE A 111 -4.59 6.29 -4.13
C PHE A 111 -5.82 5.97 -5.01
N SER A 112 -6.91 6.71 -4.85
CA SER A 112 -8.17 6.51 -5.56
C SER A 112 -8.48 7.68 -6.47
N PHE A 113 -9.05 7.40 -7.64
CA PHE A 113 -9.58 8.40 -8.58
C PHE A 113 -11.12 8.50 -8.53
N ARG A 114 -11.77 7.86 -7.54
CA ARG A 114 -13.23 7.96 -7.34
C ARG A 114 -13.65 9.36 -6.89
N GLU A 115 -12.81 9.99 -6.08
CA GLU A 115 -12.96 11.35 -5.60
C GLU A 115 -11.71 12.14 -5.97
N ASP A 116 -11.89 13.43 -6.25
CA ASP A 116 -10.78 14.29 -6.64
C ASP A 116 -9.95 14.72 -5.41
N ALA A 117 -8.65 14.47 -5.47
CA ALA A 117 -7.71 14.66 -4.37
C ALA A 117 -6.32 15.06 -4.87
N PRO A 118 -5.41 15.54 -3.98
CA PRO A 118 -4.01 15.70 -4.32
C PRO A 118 -3.38 14.39 -4.81
N MET A 119 -2.51 14.48 -5.82
CA MET A 119 -1.80 13.34 -6.38
C MET A 119 -0.59 12.95 -5.50
N ASP A 120 -0.84 12.32 -4.35
CA ASP A 120 0.20 11.90 -3.40
C ASP A 120 0.68 10.46 -3.63
N MET A 121 -0.16 9.46 -3.34
CA MET A 121 0.12 8.01 -3.49
C MET A 121 1.30 7.46 -2.66
N ARG A 122 1.84 8.20 -1.69
CA ARG A 122 2.83 7.64 -0.77
C ARG A 122 2.15 6.89 0.38
N MET A 123 2.66 5.68 0.65
CA MET A 123 2.30 4.96 1.88
C MET A 123 2.83 5.70 3.11
N ASN A 124 4.00 6.33 3.01
CA ASN A 124 4.51 7.26 4.01
C ASN A 124 4.56 8.69 3.43
N PRO A 125 3.57 9.55 3.73
CA PRO A 125 3.54 10.93 3.22
C PRO A 125 4.68 11.84 3.72
N GLN A 126 5.46 11.39 4.69
CA GLN A 126 6.55 12.18 5.31
C GLN A 126 7.89 12.00 4.58
N GLN A 127 7.99 11.06 3.64
CA GLN A 127 9.25 10.70 2.98
C GLN A 127 9.04 10.40 1.49
N GLY A 128 10.08 10.56 0.68
CA GLY A 128 10.05 10.27 -0.75
C GLY A 128 9.24 11.28 -1.58
N LEU A 129 9.11 10.97 -2.87
CA LEU A 129 8.42 11.80 -3.86
C LEU A 129 6.95 11.42 -3.95
N SER A 130 6.07 12.42 -3.98
CA SER A 130 4.67 12.22 -4.35
C SER A 130 4.54 11.83 -5.83
N ALA A 131 3.40 11.23 -6.20
CA ALA A 131 3.08 10.93 -7.58
C ALA A 131 3.04 12.21 -8.43
N ALA A 132 2.54 13.34 -7.92
CA ALA A 132 2.58 14.63 -8.60
C ALA A 132 4.02 15.03 -8.96
N GLU A 133 4.92 14.99 -7.97
CA GLU A 133 6.32 15.37 -8.16
C GLU A 133 7.02 14.41 -9.12
N PHE A 134 6.77 13.11 -9.01
CA PHE A 134 7.29 12.11 -9.94
C PHE A 134 6.84 12.40 -11.38
N LEU A 135 5.55 12.63 -11.61
CA LEU A 135 5.02 12.91 -12.95
C LEU A 135 5.59 14.21 -13.55
N GLU A 136 5.79 15.24 -12.73
CA GLU A 136 6.37 16.52 -13.16
C GLU A 136 7.89 16.44 -13.44
N THR A 137 8.63 15.56 -12.77
CA THR A 137 10.12 15.61 -12.77
C THR A 137 10.82 14.39 -13.35
N ALA A 138 10.18 13.22 -13.39
CA ALA A 138 10.80 11.98 -13.88
C ALA A 138 11.25 12.10 -15.34
N SER A 139 12.23 11.28 -15.73
CA SER A 139 12.56 11.11 -17.13
C SER A 139 11.41 10.43 -17.88
N LEU A 140 11.38 10.59 -19.21
CA LEU A 140 10.43 9.87 -20.06
C LEU A 140 10.58 8.34 -19.86
N GLU A 141 11.81 7.83 -19.77
CA GLU A 141 12.09 6.41 -19.58
C GLU A 141 11.51 5.86 -18.27
N GLU A 142 11.58 6.62 -17.18
CA GLU A 142 10.97 6.25 -15.90
C GLU A 142 9.43 6.21 -15.98
N ILE A 143 8.80 7.16 -16.68
CA ILE A 143 7.35 7.17 -16.90
C ILE A 143 6.94 5.98 -17.79
N GLU A 144 7.67 5.74 -18.87
CA GLU A 144 7.43 4.61 -19.77
C GLU A 144 7.55 3.28 -19.02
N THR A 145 8.56 3.13 -18.16
CA THR A 145 8.74 1.95 -17.30
C THR A 145 7.56 1.79 -16.35
N ALA A 146 7.14 2.85 -15.65
CA ALA A 146 6.01 2.79 -14.73
C ALA A 146 4.71 2.35 -15.42
N LEU A 147 4.43 2.89 -16.61
CA LEU A 147 3.23 2.56 -17.36
C LEU A 147 3.29 1.17 -18.00
N LYS A 148 4.44 0.78 -18.58
CA LYS A 148 4.60 -0.46 -19.32
C LYS A 148 4.82 -1.67 -18.43
N ASP A 149 5.75 -1.56 -17.48
CA ASP A 149 6.24 -2.71 -16.72
C ASP A 149 5.48 -2.89 -15.40
N TYR A 150 4.98 -1.80 -14.78
CA TYR A 150 4.16 -1.88 -13.56
C TYR A 150 2.66 -1.73 -13.83
N GLY A 151 2.29 -0.85 -14.76
CA GLY A 151 0.89 -0.62 -15.14
C GLY A 151 0.36 -1.56 -16.23
N GLU A 152 1.23 -2.31 -16.91
CA GLU A 152 0.89 -3.18 -18.04
C GLU A 152 0.02 -2.49 -19.14
N GLU A 153 0.13 -1.15 -19.28
CA GLU A 153 -0.74 -0.33 -20.14
C GLU A 153 -0.35 -0.47 -21.62
N PRO A 154 -1.21 -1.02 -22.51
CA PRO A 154 -0.86 -1.27 -23.92
C PRO A 154 -0.49 -0.02 -24.72
N ARG A 155 -1.04 1.14 -24.36
CA ARG A 155 -0.81 2.46 -24.99
C ARG A 155 0.15 3.33 -24.18
N TRP A 156 1.01 2.72 -23.38
CA TRP A 156 1.97 3.41 -22.51
C TRP A 156 2.72 4.55 -23.21
N ARG A 157 3.12 4.41 -24.49
CA ARG A 157 3.78 5.48 -25.26
C ARG A 157 2.94 6.75 -25.41
N ALA A 158 1.65 6.57 -25.74
CA ALA A 158 0.75 7.69 -25.93
C ALA A 158 0.46 8.39 -24.60
N VAL A 159 0.27 7.61 -23.54
CA VAL A 159 0.05 8.13 -22.19
C VAL A 159 1.32 8.84 -21.67
N ALA A 160 2.50 8.25 -21.84
CA ALA A 160 3.78 8.85 -21.42
C ALA A 160 4.03 10.20 -22.10
N SER A 161 3.80 10.30 -23.42
CA SER A 161 3.90 11.57 -24.15
C SER A 161 2.94 12.61 -23.58
N ALA A 162 1.67 12.23 -23.35
CA ALA A 162 0.67 13.14 -22.82
C ALA A 162 1.02 13.65 -21.41
N ILE A 163 1.60 12.80 -20.56
CA ILE A 163 2.08 13.19 -19.23
C ILE A 163 3.18 14.24 -19.35
N VAL A 164 4.18 13.99 -20.21
CA VAL A 164 5.29 14.94 -20.41
C VAL A 164 4.79 16.28 -20.97
N ASP A 165 3.86 16.23 -21.93
CA ASP A 165 3.27 17.44 -22.54
C ASP A 165 2.43 18.25 -21.54
N ALA A 166 1.86 17.61 -20.51
CA ALA A 166 1.04 18.26 -19.49
C ALA A 166 1.84 18.90 -18.35
N ARG A 167 3.16 18.78 -18.33
CA ARG A 167 4.01 19.36 -17.27
C ARG A 167 3.86 20.87 -17.15
N GLY A 168 3.83 21.36 -15.92
CA GLY A 168 3.68 22.79 -15.62
C GLY A 168 2.28 23.38 -15.90
N THR A 169 1.31 22.56 -16.35
CA THR A 169 -0.09 23.01 -16.56
C THR A 169 -0.94 22.93 -15.29
N GLY A 170 -0.49 22.16 -14.29
CA GLY A 170 -1.23 21.85 -13.07
C GLY A 170 -2.13 20.60 -13.15
N VAL A 171 -2.30 20.01 -14.34
CA VAL A 171 -3.14 18.82 -14.56
C VAL A 171 -2.63 17.59 -13.77
N LEU A 172 -1.32 17.47 -13.57
CA LEU A 172 -0.69 16.34 -12.89
C LEU A 172 -0.80 16.41 -11.35
N GLY A 173 -1.32 17.51 -10.81
CA GLY A 173 -1.39 17.74 -9.36
C GLY A 173 -2.59 17.12 -8.65
N ARG A 174 -3.58 16.62 -9.40
CA ARG A 174 -4.83 16.08 -8.84
C ARG A 174 -5.24 14.77 -9.51
N THR A 175 -5.88 13.89 -8.75
CA THR A 175 -6.28 12.55 -9.20
C THR A 175 -7.29 12.59 -10.33
N ALA A 176 -8.29 13.48 -10.29
CA ALA A 176 -9.32 13.54 -11.33
C ALA A 176 -8.77 14.05 -12.66
N SER A 177 -8.02 15.15 -12.65
CA SER A 177 -7.43 15.73 -13.87
C SER A 177 -6.41 14.81 -14.52
N PHE A 178 -5.63 14.07 -13.74
CA PHE A 178 -4.73 13.04 -14.27
C PHE A 178 -5.49 11.85 -14.85
N ALA A 179 -6.55 11.37 -14.18
CA ALA A 179 -7.37 10.29 -14.69
C ALA A 179 -8.00 10.63 -16.05
N GLU A 180 -8.52 11.85 -16.20
CA GLU A 180 -9.04 12.36 -17.49
C GLU A 180 -7.96 12.37 -18.58
N LEU A 181 -6.74 12.82 -18.27
CA LEU A 181 -5.62 12.82 -19.20
C LEU A 181 -5.27 11.40 -19.67
N VAL A 182 -5.22 10.45 -18.73
CA VAL A 182 -4.94 9.04 -19.05
C VAL A 182 -6.08 8.46 -19.90
N GLU A 183 -7.35 8.69 -19.54
CA GLU A 183 -8.51 8.17 -20.28
C GLU A 183 -8.50 8.60 -21.76
N GLN A 184 -8.17 9.88 -22.03
CA GLN A 184 -8.09 10.42 -23.39
C GLN A 184 -7.02 9.74 -24.26
N HIS A 185 -5.95 9.20 -23.66
CA HIS A 185 -4.78 8.68 -24.37
C HIS A 185 -4.65 7.15 -24.30
N ALA A 186 -5.23 6.52 -23.27
CA ALA A 186 -5.30 5.08 -23.07
C ALA A 186 -6.52 4.45 -23.75
N SER A 187 -7.58 5.23 -24.01
CA SER A 187 -8.70 4.71 -24.81
C SER A 187 -8.29 4.53 -26.27
N ARG A 188 -8.75 3.43 -26.89
CA ARG A 188 -8.89 3.40 -28.35
C ARG A 188 -9.96 4.43 -28.67
N SER A 189 -9.64 5.51 -29.37
CA SER A 189 -10.67 6.28 -30.06
C SER A 189 -11.49 5.28 -30.89
N ALA A 190 -12.69 4.94 -30.44
CA ALA A 190 -13.71 4.49 -31.35
C ALA A 190 -14.13 5.75 -32.12
N PRO A 191 -13.97 5.81 -33.45
CA PRO A 191 -14.60 6.88 -34.21
C PRO A 191 -16.11 6.70 -34.09
N GLY A 192 -16.74 7.50 -33.23
CA GLY A 192 -18.17 7.77 -33.19
C GLY A 192 -19.09 6.63 -32.74
N ARG A 193 -19.79 6.85 -31.62
CA ARG A 193 -21.24 6.60 -31.58
C ARG A 193 -21.91 7.83 -30.95
N ARG A 194 -22.80 8.40 -31.74
CA ARG A 194 -23.80 9.40 -31.33
C ARG A 194 -24.75 8.81 -30.30
#